data_AF-A0A8J7XBZ1-F1
#
_entry.id   AF-A0A8J7XBZ1-F1
#
_cell.length_a   1.000
_cell.length_b   1.000
_cell.length_c   1.000
_cell.angle_alpha   90.00
_cell.angle_beta   90.00
_cell.angle_gamma   90.00
#
_symmetry.space_group_name_H-M   'P 1'
#
loop_
_entity.id
_entity.type
_entity.pdbx_description
1 polymer ?
#
loop_
_entity_poly.entity_id
_entity_poly.type
_entity_poly.pdbx_seq_one_letter_code
_entity_poly.pdbx_strand_id
1 'polypeptide(L)'
;MRKTAIVLITAFCLASLNVCLADEKSDAEAAIQEAEAFLAALNSRSPWIGPALVMKMEAEKYLQMAKEAFEAGDYSAAMDYAKMAMEYGRKAEGLRLYFLSFIYRGMIGGTARRPQ
;
A
#
# COMPACT_ATOMS: atom_id res chain seq x y z
N MET A 1 23.19 15.68 -46.25
CA MET A 1 21.89 15.08 -45.83
C MET A 1 21.98 13.98 -44.76
N ARG A 2 23.16 13.41 -44.43
CA ARG A 2 23.26 12.36 -43.37
C ARG A 2 23.11 12.86 -41.92
N LYS A 3 23.42 14.13 -41.64
CA LYS A 3 23.42 14.68 -40.26
C LYS A 3 22.01 14.98 -39.71
N THR A 4 21.06 15.31 -40.59
CA THR A 4 19.66 15.63 -40.21
C THR A 4 18.87 14.41 -39.79
N ALA A 5 19.15 13.24 -40.36
CA ALA A 5 18.49 11.99 -39.97
C ALA A 5 18.84 11.53 -38.55
N ILE A 6 20.09 11.74 -38.10
CA ILE A 6 20.56 11.35 -36.77
C ILE A 6 19.89 12.18 -35.68
N VAL A 7 19.70 13.48 -35.90
CA VAL A 7 19.07 14.41 -34.94
C VAL A 7 17.59 14.09 -34.73
N LEU A 8 16.88 13.66 -35.79
CA LEU A 8 15.46 13.30 -35.70
C LEU A 8 15.25 11.99 -34.93
N ILE A 9 16.15 11.00 -35.08
CA ILE A 9 16.06 9.73 -34.35
C ILE A 9 16.35 9.93 -32.86
N THR A 10 17.37 10.71 -32.49
CA THR A 10 17.66 10.99 -31.08
C THR A 10 16.56 11.80 -30.40
N ALA A 11 15.97 12.78 -31.09
CA ALA A 11 14.82 13.53 -30.56
C ALA A 11 13.59 12.63 -30.36
N PHE A 12 13.33 11.69 -31.26
CA PHE A 12 12.24 10.72 -31.13
C PHE A 12 12.46 9.73 -29.98
N CYS A 13 13.70 9.25 -29.78
CA CYS A 13 14.05 8.40 -28.63
C CYS A 13 13.92 9.14 -27.30
N LEU A 14 14.34 10.41 -27.23
CA LEU A 14 14.23 11.22 -26.01
C LEU A 14 12.77 11.58 -25.69
N ALA A 15 11.93 11.80 -26.71
CA ALA A 15 10.51 12.08 -26.52
C ALA A 15 9.75 10.84 -26.02
N SER A 16 10.04 9.65 -26.56
CA SER A 16 9.40 8.40 -26.14
C SER A 16 9.74 7.99 -24.70
N LEU A 17 11.00 8.14 -24.28
CA LEU A 17 11.42 7.90 -22.90
C LEU A 17 10.70 8.80 -21.89
N ASN A 18 10.49 10.08 -22.23
CA ASN A 18 9.81 11.02 -21.34
C ASN A 18 8.30 10.74 -21.20
N VAL A 19 7.65 10.21 -22.24
CA VAL A 19 6.22 9.87 -22.17
C VAL A 19 6.00 8.61 -21.32
N CYS A 20 6.83 7.57 -21.48
CA CYS A 20 6.73 6.35 -20.66
C CYS A 20 7.00 6.64 -19.17
N LEU A 21 8.02 7.44 -18.85
CA LEU A 21 8.33 7.80 -17.46
C LEU A 21 7.28 8.70 -16.81
N ALA A 22 6.60 9.54 -17.58
CA ALA A 22 5.56 10.43 -17.05
C ALA A 22 4.30 9.65 -16.62
N ASP A 23 3.94 8.63 -17.39
CA ASP A 23 2.79 7.76 -17.09
C ASP A 23 3.06 6.92 -15.83
N GLU A 24 4.21 6.27 -15.77
CA GLU A 24 4.63 5.44 -14.62
C GLU A 24 4.76 6.25 -13.32
N LYS A 25 5.24 7.49 -13.40
CA LYS A 25 5.31 8.39 -12.24
C LYS A 25 3.91 8.73 -11.72
N SER A 26 3.00 9.11 -12.62
CA SER A 26 1.63 9.48 -12.26
C SER A 26 0.90 8.29 -11.61
N ASP A 27 1.07 7.09 -12.16
CA ASP A 27 0.47 5.87 -11.63
C ASP A 27 1.06 5.48 -10.27
N ALA A 28 2.38 5.60 -10.10
CA ALA A 28 3.04 5.35 -8.82
C ALA A 28 2.59 6.34 -7.75
N GLU A 29 2.45 7.62 -8.09
CA GLU A 29 1.96 8.65 -7.16
C GLU A 29 0.52 8.36 -6.74
N ALA A 30 -0.36 7.99 -7.69
CA ALA A 30 -1.73 7.59 -7.41
C ALA A 30 -1.81 6.37 -6.49
N ALA A 31 -0.97 5.35 -6.73
CA ALA A 31 -0.91 4.15 -5.90
C ALA A 31 -0.45 4.44 -4.47
N ILE A 32 0.54 5.34 -4.30
CA ILE A 32 0.99 5.79 -2.98
C ILE A 32 -0.11 6.55 -2.27
N GLN A 33 -0.77 7.50 -2.93
CA GLN A 33 -1.87 8.27 -2.33
C GLN A 33 -3.04 7.38 -1.89
N GLU A 34 -3.38 6.36 -2.70
CA GLU A 34 -4.40 5.37 -2.33
C GLU A 34 -3.99 4.59 -1.07
N ALA A 35 -2.73 4.10 -1.03
CA ALA A 35 -2.19 3.40 0.13
C ALA A 35 -2.17 4.29 1.38
N GLU A 36 -1.75 5.55 1.27
CA GLU A 36 -1.77 6.51 2.37
C GLU A 36 -3.17 6.74 2.93
N ALA A 37 -4.15 6.99 2.05
CA ALA A 37 -5.54 7.19 2.45
C ALA A 37 -6.10 5.95 3.16
N PHE A 38 -5.77 4.77 2.65
CA PHE A 38 -6.17 3.50 3.25
C PHE A 38 -5.53 3.28 4.63
N LEU A 39 -4.23 3.52 4.79
CA LEU A 39 -3.55 3.39 6.07
C LEU A 39 -4.01 4.46 7.08
N ALA A 40 -4.31 5.68 6.65
CA ALA A 40 -4.90 6.69 7.50
C ALA A 40 -6.27 6.24 8.05
N ALA A 41 -7.10 5.64 7.19
CA ALA A 41 -8.37 5.05 7.61
C ALA A 41 -8.17 3.90 8.60
N LEU A 42 -7.19 3.02 8.38
CA LEU A 42 -6.81 1.97 9.34
C LEU A 42 -6.37 2.56 10.69
N ASN A 43 -5.52 3.59 10.67
CA ASN A 43 -4.99 4.24 11.87
C ASN A 43 -6.08 4.89 12.73
N SER A 44 -7.15 5.39 12.10
CA SER A 44 -8.31 5.93 12.81
C SER A 44 -9.11 4.88 13.60
N ARG A 45 -8.95 3.60 13.26
CA ARG A 45 -9.66 2.48 13.90
C ARG A 45 -8.80 1.97 15.05
N SER A 46 -9.40 1.70 16.19
CA SER A 46 -8.73 1.06 17.33
C SER A 46 -9.71 0.06 17.96
N PRO A 47 -9.26 -0.92 18.77
CA PRO A 47 -7.88 -1.22 19.15
C PRO A 47 -7.13 -2.10 18.12
N TRP A 48 -5.80 -1.98 18.09
CA TRP A 48 -4.88 -2.85 17.34
C TRP A 48 -4.04 -3.65 18.31
N ILE A 49 -4.21 -4.98 18.34
CA ILE A 49 -3.56 -5.85 19.32
C ILE A 49 -3.08 -7.13 18.65
N GLY A 50 -1.96 -7.67 19.12
CA GLY A 50 -1.47 -8.99 18.72
C GLY A 50 -1.09 -9.05 17.23
N PRO A 51 -1.41 -10.14 16.52
CA PRO A 51 -1.04 -10.32 15.12
C PRO A 51 -1.55 -9.22 14.18
N ALA A 52 -2.71 -8.62 14.48
CA ALA A 52 -3.26 -7.52 13.70
C ALA A 52 -2.39 -6.26 13.77
N LEU A 53 -1.81 -5.97 14.95
CA LEU A 53 -0.89 -4.84 15.12
C LEU A 53 0.41 -5.06 14.34
N VAL A 54 0.96 -6.28 14.35
CA VAL A 54 2.18 -6.62 13.60
C VAL A 54 1.96 -6.42 12.09
N MET A 55 0.84 -6.90 11.55
CA MET A 55 0.52 -6.73 10.13
C MET A 55 0.29 -5.26 9.75
N LYS A 56 -0.29 -4.46 10.65
CA LYS A 56 -0.44 -3.01 10.46
C LYS A 56 0.92 -2.31 10.39
N MET A 57 1.87 -2.66 11.27
CA MET A 57 3.23 -2.09 11.24
C MET A 57 3.97 -2.47 9.95
N GLU A 58 3.81 -3.71 9.46
CA GLU A 58 4.38 -4.10 8.16
C GLU A 58 3.74 -3.32 6.99
N ALA A 59 2.44 -3.04 7.04
CA ALA A 59 1.80 -2.17 6.04
C ALA A 59 2.41 -0.76 6.03
N GLU A 60 2.63 -0.17 7.21
CA GLU A 60 3.26 1.16 7.35
C GLU A 60 4.70 1.17 6.82
N LYS A 61 5.44 0.10 7.08
CA LYS A 61 6.80 -0.08 6.55
C LYS A 61 6.82 -0.16 5.02
N TYR A 62 5.92 -0.92 4.40
CA TYR A 62 5.85 -0.98 2.94
C TYR A 62 5.45 0.36 2.32
N LEU A 63 4.57 1.12 2.96
CA LEU A 63 4.25 2.48 2.51
C LEU A 63 5.48 3.40 2.57
N GLN A 64 6.30 3.29 3.61
CA GLN A 64 7.55 4.02 3.70
C GLN A 64 8.53 3.62 2.59
N MET A 65 8.68 2.31 2.32
CA MET A 65 9.51 1.82 1.21
C MET A 65 8.99 2.29 -0.17
N ALA A 66 7.67 2.39 -0.35
CA ALA A 66 7.07 2.91 -1.58
C ALA A 66 7.47 4.36 -1.84
N LYS A 67 7.44 5.21 -0.79
CA LYS A 67 7.86 6.60 -0.87
C LYS A 67 9.35 6.74 -1.19
N GLU A 68 10.19 5.96 -0.51
CA GLU A 68 11.63 5.94 -0.76
C GLU A 68 11.97 5.51 -2.20
N ALA A 69 11.29 4.48 -2.72
CA ALA A 69 11.44 4.05 -4.11
C ALA A 69 10.98 5.14 -5.10
N PHE A 70 9.88 5.84 -4.81
CA PHE A 70 9.38 6.95 -5.62
C PHE A 70 10.37 8.12 -5.66
N GLU A 71 10.93 8.50 -4.52
CA GLU A 71 11.97 9.53 -4.41
C GLU A 71 13.25 9.15 -5.15
N ALA A 72 13.60 7.86 -5.18
CA ALA A 72 14.71 7.32 -5.95
C ALA A 72 14.45 7.26 -7.48
N GLY A 73 13.21 7.52 -7.92
CA GLY A 73 12.79 7.43 -9.31
C GLY A 73 12.47 6.00 -9.78
N ASP A 74 12.40 5.03 -8.87
CA ASP A 74 11.98 3.66 -9.15
C ASP A 74 10.46 3.52 -8.96
N TYR A 75 9.73 3.99 -9.97
CA TYR A 75 8.26 4.02 -9.95
C TYR A 75 7.63 2.63 -9.96
N SER A 76 8.28 1.65 -10.61
CA SER A 76 7.81 0.26 -10.60
C SER A 76 7.88 -0.33 -9.20
N ALA A 77 9.02 -0.19 -8.50
CA ALA A 77 9.14 -0.67 -7.14
C ALA A 77 8.21 0.11 -6.18
N ALA A 78 8.04 1.41 -6.39
CA ALA A 78 7.11 2.24 -5.62
C ALA A 78 5.67 1.71 -5.70
N MET A 79 5.19 1.38 -6.91
CA MET A 79 3.87 0.77 -7.11
C MET A 79 3.74 -0.58 -6.42
N ASP A 80 4.75 -1.45 -6.53
CA ASP A 80 4.70 -2.77 -5.92
C ASP A 80 4.71 -2.70 -4.39
N TYR A 81 5.51 -1.81 -3.80
CA TYR A 81 5.48 -1.56 -2.37
C TYR A 81 4.16 -0.93 -1.91
N ALA A 82 3.56 -0.02 -2.68
CA ALA A 82 2.25 0.55 -2.36
C ALA A 82 1.14 -0.53 -2.34
N LYS A 83 1.16 -1.47 -3.31
CA LYS A 83 0.25 -2.63 -3.31
C LYS A 83 0.47 -3.53 -2.10
N MET A 84 1.72 -3.80 -1.73
CA MET A 84 2.07 -4.58 -0.53
C MET A 84 1.56 -3.89 0.74
N ALA A 85 1.71 -2.57 0.87
CA ALA A 85 1.18 -1.81 1.99
C ALA A 85 -0.33 -2.02 2.15
N MET A 86 -1.08 -1.93 1.04
CA MET A 86 -2.53 -2.19 1.06
C MET A 86 -2.87 -3.65 1.40
N GLU A 87 -2.14 -4.63 0.86
CA GLU A 87 -2.38 -6.05 1.14
C GLU A 87 -2.20 -6.37 2.64
N TYR A 88 -1.10 -5.92 3.23
CA TYR A 88 -0.82 -6.08 4.66
C TYR A 88 -1.85 -5.34 5.51
N GLY A 89 -2.28 -4.14 5.10
CA GLY A 89 -3.33 -3.41 5.80
C GLY A 89 -4.69 -4.14 5.77
N ARG A 90 -5.06 -4.77 4.65
CA ARG A 90 -6.27 -5.60 4.55
C ARG A 90 -6.18 -6.85 5.44
N LYS A 91 -5.01 -7.50 5.48
CA LYS A 91 -4.74 -8.64 6.38
C LYS A 91 -4.84 -8.22 7.85
N ALA A 92 -4.28 -7.07 8.21
CA ALA A 92 -4.38 -6.50 9.55
C ALA A 92 -5.85 -6.28 9.96
N GLU A 93 -6.65 -5.66 9.08
CA GLU A 93 -8.07 -5.44 9.32
C GLU A 93 -8.85 -6.76 9.50
N GLY A 94 -8.62 -7.74 8.64
CA GLY A 94 -9.25 -9.06 8.75
C GLY A 94 -8.95 -9.72 10.09
N LEU A 95 -7.68 -9.70 10.52
CA LEU A 95 -7.28 -10.23 11.83
C LEU A 95 -7.93 -9.44 12.98
N ARG A 96 -8.00 -8.11 12.89
CA ARG A 96 -8.63 -7.27 13.92
C ARG A 96 -10.09 -7.63 14.10
N LEU A 97 -10.84 -7.75 13.01
CA LEU A 97 -12.26 -8.10 13.03
C LEU A 97 -12.48 -9.52 13.56
N TYR A 98 -11.62 -10.47 13.16
CA TYR A 98 -11.62 -11.82 13.71
C TYR A 98 -11.46 -11.76 15.24
N PHE A 99 -10.40 -11.14 15.76
CA PHE A 99 -10.17 -11.05 17.21
C PHE A 99 -11.32 -10.37 17.96
N LEU A 100 -11.84 -9.26 17.45
CA LEU A 100 -12.99 -8.58 18.05
C LEU A 100 -14.21 -9.51 18.13
N SER A 101 -14.49 -10.30 17.08
CA SER A 101 -15.61 -11.25 17.08
C SER A 101 -15.50 -12.30 18.20
N PHE A 102 -14.29 -12.77 18.54
CA PHE A 102 -14.09 -13.69 19.67
C PHE A 102 -14.36 -13.02 21.01
N ILE A 103 -13.88 -11.80 21.18
CA ILE A 103 -14.11 -11.02 22.41
C ILE A 103 -15.61 -10.81 22.61
N TYR A 104 -16.33 -10.35 21.58
CA TYR A 104 -17.78 -10.16 21.64
C TYR A 104 -18.54 -11.46 21.86
N ARG A 105 -18.15 -12.56 21.20
CA ARG A 105 -18.80 -13.88 21.38
C ARG A 105 -18.55 -14.46 22.78
N GLY A 106 -17.36 -14.27 23.34
CA GLY A 106 -17.02 -14.69 24.70
C GLY A 106 -17.81 -13.92 25.76
N MET A 107 -18.03 -12.61 25.56
CA MET A 107 -18.86 -11.80 26.45
C MET A 107 -20.34 -12.18 26.41
N ILE A 108 -20.90 -12.50 25.24
CA ILE A 108 -22.31 -12.87 25.10
C ILE A 108 -22.57 -14.33 25.49
N GLY A 109 -21.62 -15.24 25.23
CA GLY A 109 -21.75 -16.67 25.56
C GLY A 109 -21.40 -17.01 27.01
N GLY A 110 -20.70 -16.14 27.72
CA GLY A 110 -20.28 -16.34 29.12
C GLY A 110 -21.41 -16.27 30.15
N THR A 111 -22.60 -15.78 29.79
CA THR A 111 -23.76 -15.70 30.68
C THR A 111 -24.67 -16.94 30.65
N ALA A 112 -24.40 -17.91 29.76
CA ALA A 112 -25.27 -19.08 29.55
C ALA A 112 -24.85 -20.37 30.30
N ARG A 113 -23.84 -20.35 31.18
CA ARG A 113 -23.50 -21.50 32.05
C ARG A 113 -23.56 -21.16 33.53
N ARG A 114 -24.75 -21.31 34.11
CA ARG A 114 -24.91 -21.91 35.45
C ARG A 114 -26.19 -22.76 35.48
N PRO A 115 -26.08 -24.09 35.35
CA PRO A 115 -26.99 -24.99 36.04
C PRO A 115 -26.34 -25.39 37.37
N GLN A 116 -26.86 -24.85 38.47
CA GLN A 116 -26.85 -25.54 39.76
C GLN A 116 -28.30 -25.84 40.11
#